data_AF-A0A379DIP8-F1
#
_entry.id   AF-A0A379DIP8-F1
#
_cell.length_a   1.000
_cell.length_b   1.000
_cell.length_c   1.000
_cell.angle_alpha   90.00
_cell.angle_beta   90.00
_cell.angle_gamma   90.00
#
_symmetry.space_group_name_H-M   'P 1'
#
loop_
_entity.id
_entity.type
_entity.pdbx_description
1 polymer ?
#
loop_
_entity_poly.entity_id
_entity_poly.type
_entity_poly.pdbx_seq_one_letter_code
_entity_poly.pdbx_strand_id
1 'polypeptide(L)' 'MIISQKTIEKLRELINEETEYHSGSKLVTFFNQYGFRDVYGNGFPSRWIYTEEKTRALNGKAEFRNYIDPF' A
#
# COMPACT_ATOMS: atom_id res chain seq x y z
N MET A 1 -3.97 2.16 -15.22
CA MET A 1 -4.72 3.38 -14.82
C MET A 1 -3.79 4.22 -13.97
N ILE A 2 -3.75 5.54 -14.20
CA ILE A 2 -2.98 6.47 -13.37
C ILE A 2 -3.96 7.22 -12.48
N ILE A 3 -3.71 7.24 -11.18
CA ILE A 3 -4.51 7.96 -10.18
C ILE A 3 -3.83 9.21 -9.65
N SER A 4 -4.64 10.15 -9.18
CA SER A 4 -4.18 11.42 -8.63
C SER A 4 -3.50 11.24 -7.26
N GLN A 5 -2.70 12.24 -6.86
CA GLN A 5 -2.11 12.30 -5.54
C GLN A 5 -3.16 12.19 -4.42
N LYS A 6 -4.28 12.90 -4.57
CA LYS A 6 -5.37 12.88 -3.59
C LYS A 6 -6.00 11.49 -3.44
N THR A 7 -6.06 10.72 -4.53
CA THR A 7 -6.51 9.33 -4.50
C THR A 7 -5.52 8.44 -3.75
N ILE A 8 -4.21 8.64 -3.95
CA ILE A 8 -3.16 7.91 -3.22
C ILE A 8 -3.26 8.20 -1.71
N GLU A 9 -3.44 9.46 -1.33
CA GLU A 9 -3.63 9.86 0.07
C GLU A 9 -4.85 9.18 0.70
N LYS A 10 -5.99 9.16 0.00
CA LYS A 10 -7.20 8.51 0.51
C LYS A 10 -7.04 7.00 0.64
N LEU A 11 -6.40 6.34 -0.34
CA LEU A 11 -6.11 4.90 -0.25
C LEU A 11 -5.19 4.59 0.93
N ARG A 12 -4.19 5.43 1.20
CA ARG A 12 -3.32 5.28 2.36
C ARG A 12 -4.08 5.40 3.68
N GLU A 13 -5.06 6.29 3.78
CA GLU A 13 -5.93 6.40 4.97
C GLU A 13 -6.81 5.17 5.13
N LEU A 14 -7.45 4.73 4.05
CA LEU A 14 -8.27 3.51 4.03
C LEU A 14 -7.46 2.31 4.53
N ILE A 15 -6.29 2.07 3.93
CA ILE A 15 -5.43 0.93 4.23
C ILE A 15 -4.82 0.97 5.63
N ASN A 16 -4.47 2.14 6.15
CA ASN A 16 -3.77 2.20 7.44
C ASN A 16 -4.72 2.33 8.63
N GLU A 17 -5.89 2.96 8.46
CA GLU A 17 -6.69 3.44 9.60
C GLU A 17 -8.20 3.18 9.47
N GLU A 18 -8.80 3.27 8.28
CA GLU A 18 -10.27 3.28 8.16
C GLU A 18 -10.91 1.90 7.93
N THR A 19 -10.23 0.96 7.25
CA THR A 19 -10.80 -0.38 7.02
C THR A 19 -10.45 -1.37 8.12
N GLU A 20 -9.16 -1.47 8.46
CA GLU A 20 -8.63 -2.31 9.54
C GLU A 20 -7.27 -1.76 10.03
N TYR A 21 -6.88 -2.06 11.28
CA TYR A 21 -5.52 -1.77 11.72
C TYR A 21 -4.53 -2.81 11.17
N HIS A 22 -3.69 -2.37 10.24
CA HIS A 22 -2.59 -3.18 9.72
C HIS A 22 -1.28 -2.87 10.45
N SER A 23 -0.70 -3.86 11.12
CA SER A 23 0.69 -3.79 11.58
C SER A 23 1.65 -3.68 10.39
N GLY A 24 2.88 -3.22 10.60
CA GLY A 24 3.88 -3.16 9.52
C GLY A 24 4.13 -4.53 8.85
N SER A 25 4.10 -5.63 9.62
CA SER A 25 4.16 -6.99 9.06
C SER A 25 2.96 -7.34 8.18
N LYS A 26 1.74 -6.93 8.56
CA LYS A 26 0.53 -7.14 7.72
C LYS A 26 0.60 -6.32 6.43
N LEU A 27 1.10 -5.08 6.48
CA LEU A 27 1.31 -4.26 5.28
C LEU A 27 2.32 -4.91 4.33
N VAL A 28 3.43 -5.44 4.85
CA VAL A 28 4.40 -6.19 4.04
C VAL A 28 3.75 -7.38 3.36
N THR A 29 3.01 -8.21 4.10
CA THR A 29 2.29 -9.36 3.54
C THR A 29 1.33 -8.94 2.44
N PHE A 30 0.54 -7.88 2.67
CA PHE A 30 -0.41 -7.35 1.70
C PHE A 30 0.28 -6.88 0.41
N PHE A 31 1.29 -6.01 0.52
CA PHE A 31 1.99 -5.49 -0.66
C PHE A 31 2.76 -6.60 -1.40
N ASN A 32 3.31 -7.59 -0.72
CA ASN A 32 3.99 -8.71 -1.37
C ASN A 32 3.06 -9.54 -2.29
N GLN A 33 1.73 -9.49 -2.11
CA GLN A 33 0.77 -10.10 -3.04
C GLN A 33 0.79 -9.42 -4.43
N TYR A 34 1.28 -8.17 -4.52
CA TYR A 34 1.36 -7.38 -5.75
C TYR A 34 2.78 -7.32 -6.32
N GLY A 35 3.63 -8.30 -5.99
CA GLY A 35 4.95 -8.48 -6.60
C GLY A 35 6.11 -7.82 -5.85
N PHE A 36 5.85 -7.22 -4.69
CA PHE A 36 6.91 -6.79 -3.78
C PHE A 36 7.53 -7.98 -3.03
N ARG A 37 8.72 -7.77 -2.45
CA ARG A 37 9.48 -8.77 -1.68
C ARG A 37 10.11 -8.15 -0.44
N ASP A 38 9.36 -7.25 0.20
CA ASP A 38 9.83 -6.56 1.39
C ASP A 38 9.80 -7.49 2.62
N VAL A 39 10.61 -7.17 3.63
CA VAL A 39 10.67 -7.87 4.91
C VAL A 39 10.47 -6.85 6.03
N TYR A 40 9.57 -7.16 6.96
CA TYR A 40 9.35 -6.32 8.14
C TYR A 40 10.42 -6.57 9.20
N GLY A 41 11.00 -5.52 9.77
CA GLY A 41 12.09 -5.65 10.75
C GLY A 41 12.59 -4.32 11.30
N ASN A 42 13.76 -4.35 11.94
CA ASN A 42 14.36 -3.14 12.51
C ASN A 42 14.70 -2.13 11.40
N GLY A 43 14.44 -0.85 11.65
CA GLY A 43 14.60 0.22 10.67
C GLY A 43 13.50 0.28 9.60
N PHE A 44 12.44 -0.53 9.73
CA PHE A 44 11.30 -0.45 8.81
C PHE A 44 10.61 0.92 8.91
N PRO A 45 10.24 1.54 7.78
CA PRO A 45 9.61 2.86 7.77
C PRO A 45 8.29 2.86 8.53
N SER A 46 7.79 4.05 8.85
CA SER A 46 6.44 4.17 9.39
C SER A 46 5.41 3.60 8.39
N ARG A 47 4.29 3.08 8.90
CA ARG A 47 3.20 2.51 8.08
C ARG A 47 2.75 3.48 6.98
N TRP A 48 2.65 4.75 7.34
CA TRP A 48 2.24 5.82 6.43
C TRP A 48 3.20 5.97 5.24
N ILE A 49 4.50 6.03 5.52
CA ILE A 49 5.55 6.16 4.48
C ILE A 49 5.53 4.93 3.59
N TYR A 50 5.53 3.74 4.20
CA TYR A 50 5.55 2.48 3.47
C TYR A 50 4.35 2.34 2.51
N THR A 51 3.14 2.53 3.02
CA THR A 51 1.91 2.39 2.23
C THR A 51 1.85 3.41 1.10
N GLU A 52 2.30 4.65 1.32
CA GLU A 52 2.37 5.66 0.27
C GLU A 52 3.37 5.28 -0.84
N GLU A 53 4.60 4.89 -0.47
CA GLU A 53 5.63 4.48 -1.43
C GLU A 53 5.17 3.31 -2.29
N LYS A 54 4.57 2.28 -1.67
CA LYS A 54 4.09 1.10 -2.41
C LYS A 54 2.89 1.42 -3.29
N THR A 55 1.95 2.24 -2.82
CA THR A 55 0.82 2.69 -3.64
C THR A 55 1.31 3.46 -4.88
N ARG A 56 2.29 4.37 -4.71
CA ARG A 56 2.91 5.08 -5.84
C ARG A 56 3.62 4.14 -6.81
N ALA A 57 4.33 3.15 -6.29
CA ALA A 57 5.05 2.18 -7.10
C ALA A 57 4.14 1.25 -7.91
N LEU A 58 2.88 1.06 -7.48
CA LEU A 58 1.87 0.33 -8.25
C LEU A 58 1.11 1.24 -9.23
N ASN A 59 1.01 2.55 -8.96
CA ASN A 59 0.27 3.48 -9.79
C ASN A 59 0.74 3.43 -11.27
N GLY A 60 -0.21 3.32 -12.20
CA GLY A 60 0.07 3.19 -13.62
C GLY A 60 0.38 1.76 -14.11
N LYS A 61 0.58 0.79 -13.21
CA LYS A 61 0.85 -0.60 -13.58
C LYS A 61 -0.43 -1.42 -13.77
N ALA A 62 -0.33 -2.56 -14.45
CA ALA A 62 -1.47 -3.43 -14.73
C ALA A 62 -2.04 -4.06 -13.45
N GLU A 63 -1.14 -4.38 -12.52
CA GLU A 63 -1.40 -4.95 -11.20
C GLU A 63 -2.20 -4.00 -10.30
N PHE A 64 -2.19 -2.70 -10.61
CA PHE A 64 -2.93 -1.68 -9.86
C PHE A 64 -4.43 -1.91 -9.85
N ARG A 65 -5.00 -2.49 -10.92
CA ARG A 65 -6.44 -2.77 -10.96
C ARG A 65 -6.85 -3.78 -9.89
N ASN A 66 -6.06 -4.85 -9.73
CA ASN A 66 -6.33 -5.87 -8.71
C ASN A 66 -6.09 -5.34 -7.30
N TYR A 67 -5.23 -4.33 -7.16
CA TYR A 67 -4.92 -3.66 -5.90
C TYR A 67 -6.08 -2.79 -5.37
N ILE A 68 -6.82 -2.12 -6.26
CA ILE A 68 -7.90 -1.21 -5.87
C ILE A 68 -9.27 -1.88 -5.79
N ASP A 69 -9.49 -3.00 -6.48
CA ASP A 69 -10.78 -3.70 -6.52
C ASP A 69 -11.40 -4.04 -5.14
N PRO A 70 -10.60 -4.30 -4.08
CA PRO A 70 -11.14 -4.52 -2.74
C PRO A 70 -11.69 -3.27 -2.02
N PHE A 71 -11.58 -2.07 -2.59
CA PHE A 71 -11.92 -0.79 -1.97
C PHE A 71 -12.91 0.03 -2.82
#